data_AF-A0A972I732-F1
#
_entry.id   AF-A0A972I732-F1
#
_cell.length_a   1.000
_cell.length_b   1.000
_cell.length_c   1.000
_cell.angle_alpha   90.00
_cell.angle_beta   90.00
_cell.angle_gamma   90.00
#
_symmetry.space_group_name_H-M   'P 1'
#
loop_
_entity.id
_entity.type
_entity.pdbx_description
1 polymer ?
#
loop_
_entity_poly.entity_id
_entity_poly.type
_entity_poly.pdbx_seq_one_letter_code
_entity_poly.pdbx_strand_id
1 'polypeptide(L)'
;MFAEKKELINSLVNLIIKDDRYRREQREEKYWRLIEEAKKDWQEARAYFNTVTEPELVDHAIYALGAAEKRYVYLLKKAREEQSFREKYLR
;
A
#
# COMPACT_ATOMS: atom_id res chain seq x y z
N MET A 1 17.00 32.69 29.15
CA MET A 1 17.70 31.39 29.34
C MET A 1 16.75 30.17 29.43
N PHE A 2 15.91 30.00 30.47
CA PHE A 2 15.00 28.83 30.55
C PHE A 2 13.81 28.87 29.57
N ALA A 3 13.24 30.05 29.32
CA ALA A 3 12.13 30.22 28.38
C ALA A 3 12.55 29.96 26.92
N GLU A 4 13.69 30.49 26.48
CA GLU A 4 14.23 30.26 25.12
C GLU A 4 14.52 28.77 24.88
N LYS A 5 15.05 28.06 25.88
CA LYS A 5 15.29 26.62 25.77
C LYS A 5 13.99 25.82 25.62
N LYS A 6 12.91 26.24 26.28
CA LYS A 6 11.58 25.63 26.14
C LYS A 6 10.98 25.87 24.76
N GLU A 7 11.11 27.07 24.22
CA GLU A 7 10.68 27.40 22.85
C GLU A 7 11.45 26.59 21.80
N LEU A 8 12.76 26.43 21.99
CA LEU A 8 13.58 25.58 21.12
C LEU A 8 13.13 24.11 21.18
N ILE A 9 12.86 23.57 22.37
CA ILE A 9 12.35 22.21 22.53
C ILE A 9 10.99 22.06 21.83
N ASN A 10 10.06 23.00 22.01
CA ASN A 10 8.75 22.97 21.35
C ASN A 10 8.89 23.00 19.83
N SER A 11 9.79 23.85 19.30
CA SER A 11 10.09 23.92 17.89
C SER A 11 10.64 22.59 17.35
N LEU A 12 11.60 21.97 18.04
CA LEU A 12 12.17 20.67 17.67
C LEU A 12 11.11 19.56 17.70
N VAL A 13 10.27 19.51 18.73
CA VAL A 13 9.17 18.54 18.82
C VAL A 13 8.21 18.70 17.64
N ASN A 14 7.85 19.93 17.28
CA ASN A 14 6.99 20.20 16.13
C ASN A 14 7.63 19.76 14.81
N LEU A 15 8.94 19.94 14.64
CA LEU A 15 9.67 19.47 13.46
C LEU A 15 9.68 17.94 13.38
N ILE A 16 9.92 17.25 14.49
CA ILE A 16 9.90 15.78 14.55
C ILE A 16 8.52 15.24 14.19
N ILE A 17 7.45 15.84 14.73
CA ILE A 17 6.07 15.45 14.41
C ILE A 17 5.76 15.68 12.93
N LYS A 18 6.23 16.79 12.35
CA LYS A 18 6.04 17.07 10.91
C LYS A 18 6.78 16.07 10.02
N ASP A 19 8.04 15.76 10.34
CA ASP A 19 8.83 14.78 9.58
C ASP A 19 8.20 13.39 9.62
N ASP A 20 7.76 12.93 10.80
CA ASP A 20 7.11 11.64 10.94
C ASP A 20 5.77 11.56 10.18
N ARG A 21 4.96 12.63 10.22
CA ARG A 21 3.74 12.72 9.39
C ARG A 21 4.04 12.64 7.90
N TYR A 22 5.01 13.41 7.42
CA TYR A 22 5.42 13.39 6.01
C TYR A 22 5.89 12.01 5.57
N ARG A 23 6.71 11.34 6.39
CA ARG A 23 7.16 9.96 6.10
C ARG A 23 6.01 8.96 6.08
N ARG A 24 4.98 9.14 6.91
CA ARG A 24 3.78 8.29 6.90
C ARG A 24 2.98 8.48 5.62
N GLU A 25 2.69 9.72 5.24
CA GLU A 25 1.98 10.05 4.00
C GLU A 25 2.69 9.45 2.78
N GLN A 26 4.02 9.58 2.71
CA GLN A 26 4.81 9.00 1.62
C GLN A 26 4.75 7.46 1.59
N ARG A 27 4.76 6.81 2.75
CA ARG A 27 4.60 5.35 2.83
C ARG A 27 3.21 4.92 2.36
N GLU A 28 2.17 5.65 2.76
CA GLU A 28 0.80 5.38 2.35
C GLU A 28 0.62 5.56 0.84
N GLU A 29 1.14 6.65 0.27
CA GLU A 29 1.08 6.90 -1.16
C GLU A 29 1.80 5.80 -1.95
N LYS A 30 3.00 5.40 -1.51
CA LYS A 30 3.72 4.27 -2.10
C LYS A 30 2.92 2.97 -2.00
N TYR A 31 2.25 2.73 -0.87
CA TYR A 31 1.44 1.54 -0.69
C TYR A 31 0.21 1.51 -1.58
N TRP A 32 -0.47 2.65 -1.74
CA TRP A 32 -1.59 2.79 -2.68
C TRP A 32 -1.17 2.55 -4.12
N ARG A 33 0.00 3.04 -4.52
CA ARG A 33 0.57 2.74 -5.85
C ARG A 33 0.75 1.24 -6.07
N LEU A 34 1.22 0.48 -5.07
CA LEU A 34 1.36 -0.98 -5.17
C LEU A 34 0.01 -1.69 -5.33
N ILE A 35 -1.06 -1.18 -4.70
CA ILE A 35 -2.41 -1.74 -4.83
C ILE A 35 -2.93 -1.53 -6.26
N GLU A 36 -2.77 -0.33 -6.81
CA GLU A 36 -3.20 -0.04 -8.19
C GLU A 36 -2.39 -0.80 -9.22
N GLU A 37 -1.08 -0.97 -9.00
CA GLU A 37 -0.24 -1.83 -9.84
C GLU A 37 -0.74 -3.28 -9.81
N ALA A 38 -0.97 -3.86 -8.64
CA ALA A 38 -1.47 -5.24 -8.53
C ALA A 38 -2.86 -5.41 -9.15
N LYS A 39 -3.72 -4.39 -9.08
CA LYS A 39 -5.03 -4.38 -9.75
C LYS A 39 -4.87 -4.42 -11.26
N LYS A 40 -3.97 -3.60 -11.81
CA LYS A 40 -3.66 -3.57 -13.24
C LYS A 40 -3.12 -4.92 -13.70
N ASP A 41 -2.15 -5.48 -12.98
CA ASP A 41 -1.60 -6.81 -13.28
C ASP A 41 -2.70 -7.90 -13.28
N TRP A 42 -3.63 -7.84 -12.34
CA TRP A 42 -4.76 -8.77 -12.29
C TRP A 42 -5.71 -8.61 -13.48
N GLN A 43 -6.00 -7.37 -13.90
CA GLN A 43 -6.80 -7.10 -15.09
C GLN A 43 -6.13 -7.61 -16.37
N GLU A 44 -4.82 -7.42 -16.50
CA GLU A 44 -4.03 -7.90 -17.63
C GLU A 44 -3.96 -9.42 -17.67
N ALA A 45 -3.68 -10.08 -16.53
CA ALA A 45 -3.68 -11.54 -16.44
C ALA A 45 -5.06 -12.14 -16.75
N ARG A 46 -6.13 -11.47 -16.33
CA ARG A 46 -7.50 -11.87 -16.66
C ARG A 46 -7.80 -11.72 -18.15
N ALA A 47 -7.36 -10.64 -18.77
CA ALA A 47 -7.48 -10.45 -20.21
C ALA A 47 -6.73 -11.56 -20.97
N TYR A 48 -5.48 -11.83 -20.59
CA TYR A 48 -4.67 -12.90 -21.16
C TYR A 48 -5.34 -14.28 -21.04
N PHE A 49 -5.83 -14.63 -19.85
CA PHE A 49 -6.57 -15.88 -19.64
C PHE A 49 -7.82 -16.01 -20.52
N ASN A 50 -8.53 -14.90 -20.76
CA ASN A 50 -9.72 -14.91 -21.62
C ASN A 50 -9.39 -15.01 -23.11
N THR A 51 -8.17 -14.69 -23.53
CA THR A 51 -7.76 -14.65 -24.95
C THR A 51 -6.86 -15.80 -25.36
N VAL A 52 -6.21 -16.49 -24.43
CA VAL A 52 -5.28 -17.58 -24.75
C VAL A 52 -6.00 -18.75 -25.41
N THR A 53 -5.50 -19.19 -26.56
CA THR A 53 -6.07 -20.32 -27.32
C THR A 53 -5.12 -21.50 -27.40
N GLU A 54 -3.83 -21.28 -27.18
CA GLU A 54 -2.79 -22.29 -27.24
C GLU A 54 -2.90 -23.21 -26.02
N PRO A 55 -3.20 -24.51 -26.20
CA PRO A 55 -3.41 -25.43 -25.08
C PRO A 55 -2.23 -25.49 -24.10
N GLU A 56 -1.00 -25.37 -24.60
CA GLU A 56 0.23 -25.38 -23.80
C GLU A 56 0.38 -24.13 -22.90
N LEU A 57 -0.35 -23.06 -23.18
CA LEU A 57 -0.29 -21.80 -22.43
C LEU A 57 -1.46 -21.61 -21.45
N VAL A 58 -2.49 -22.46 -21.51
CA VAL A 58 -3.68 -22.35 -20.65
C VAL A 58 -3.29 -22.47 -19.18
N ASP A 59 -2.48 -23.47 -18.82
CA ASP A 59 -2.03 -23.66 -17.44
C ASP A 59 -1.24 -22.44 -16.94
N HIS A 60 -0.34 -21.91 -17.78
CA HIS A 60 0.39 -20.69 -17.48
C HIS A 60 -0.56 -19.51 -17.21
N ALA A 61 -1.59 -19.34 -18.04
CA ALA A 61 -2.59 -18.29 -17.86
C ALA A 61 -3.40 -18.44 -16.57
N ILE A 62 -3.76 -19.67 -16.18
CA ILE A 62 -4.43 -19.98 -14.91
C ILE A 62 -3.54 -19.57 -13.73
N TYR A 63 -2.27 -19.96 -13.75
CA TYR A 63 -1.32 -19.62 -12.69
C TYR A 63 -1.08 -18.11 -12.58
N ALA A 64 -0.91 -17.44 -13.72
CA ALA A 64 -0.70 -15.99 -13.77
C ALA A 64 -1.91 -15.23 -13.19
N LEU A 65 -3.12 -15.60 -13.61
CA LEU A 65 -4.36 -15.02 -13.10
C LEU A 65 -4.48 -15.19 -11.58
N GLY A 66 -4.29 -16.42 -11.09
CA GLY A 66 -4.39 -16.71 -9.66
C GLY A 66 -3.32 -16.03 -8.81
N ALA A 67 -2.10 -15.87 -9.34
CA ALA A 67 -1.02 -15.17 -8.65
C ALA A 67 -1.31 -13.67 -8.53
N ALA A 68 -1.75 -13.04 -9.63
CA ALA A 68 -2.08 -11.62 -9.65
C ALA A 68 -3.27 -11.29 -8.74
N GLU A 69 -4.32 -12.13 -8.77
CA GLU A 69 -5.48 -12.01 -7.87
C GLU A 69 -5.06 -12.09 -6.40
N LYS A 70 -4.29 -13.11 -6.02
CA LYS A 70 -3.80 -13.28 -4.65
C LYS A 70 -2.99 -12.08 -4.17
N ARG A 71 -2.11 -11.54 -5.02
CA ARG A 71 -1.32 -10.33 -4.69
C ARG A 71 -2.22 -9.13 -4.44
N TYR A 72 -3.18 -8.88 -5.33
CA TYR A 72 -4.12 -7.75 -5.19
C TYR A 72 -4.96 -7.87 -3.91
N VAL A 73 -5.57 -9.03 -3.67
CA VAL A 73 -6.40 -9.30 -2.48
C VAL A 73 -5.58 -9.16 -1.19
N TYR A 74 -4.35 -9.67 -1.17
CA TYR A 74 -3.46 -9.53 -0.01
C TYR A 74 -3.20 -8.07 0.35
N LEU A 75 -2.86 -7.23 -0.64
CA LEU A 75 -2.58 -5.81 -0.42
C LEU A 75 -3.82 -5.05 0.07
N LEU A 76 -5.00 -5.35 -0.47
CA LEU A 76 -6.26 -4.78 0.02
C LEU A 76 -6.56 -5.19 1.48
N LYS A 77 -6.33 -6.46 1.83
CA LYS A 77 -6.51 -6.95 3.20
C LYS A 77 -5.60 -6.18 4.16
N LYS A 78 -4.33 -6.00 3.80
CA LYS A 78 -3.37 -5.25 4.60
C LYS A 78 -3.74 -3.78 4.77
N ALA A 79 -4.23 -3.12 3.73
CA ALA A 79 -4.72 -1.75 3.82
C ALA A 79 -5.90 -1.61 4.80
N ARG A 80 -6.83 -2.59 4.80
CA ARG A 80 -7.95 -2.62 5.75
C ARG A 80 -7.51 -2.89 7.19
N GLU A 81 -6.57 -3.82 7.39
CA GLU A 81 -5.99 -4.12 8.71
C GLU A 81 -5.35 -2.85 9.31
N GLU A 82 -4.58 -2.13 8.50
CA GLU A 82 -3.94 -0.88 8.90
C GLU A 82 -4.98 0.21 9.21
N GLN A 83 -6.00 0.39 8.37
CA GLN A 83 -7.08 1.35 8.64
C GLN A 83 -7.83 1.02 9.93
N SER A 84 -8.21 -0.25 10.12
CA SER A 84 -8.92 -0.70 11.33
C SER A 84 -8.06 -0.51 12.59
N PHE A 85 -6.75 -0.78 12.51
CA PHE A 85 -5.81 -0.51 13.60
C PHE A 85 -5.79 0.97 13.96
N ARG A 86 -5.71 1.86 12.96
CA ARG A 86 -5.73 3.31 13.19
C ARG A 86 -7.03 3.80 13.81
N GLU A 87 -8.18 3.32 13.32
CA GLU A 87 -9.50 3.68 13.87
C GLU A 87 -9.67 3.23 15.32
N LYS A 88 -9.06 2.09 15.71
CA LYS A 88 -9.22 1.50 17.04
C LYS A 88 -8.26 2.07 18.09
N TYR A 89 -7.05 2.48 17.71
CA TYR A 89 -5.97 2.80 18.67
C TYR A 89 -5.38 4.21 18.54
N LEU A 90 -5.69 4.95 17.48
CA LEU A 90 -5.12 6.29 17.23
C LEU A 90 -6.17 7.40 17.09
N ARG A 91 -7.45 7.11 17.38
CA ARG A 91 -8.54 8.10 17.49
C ARG A 91 -8.86 8.42 18.94
#